data_AF-A0AAU9CT34-F1
#
_entry.id   AF-A0AAU9CT34-F1
#
_cell.length_a   1.000
_cell.length_b   1.000
_cell.length_c   1.000
_cell.angle_alpha   90.00
_cell.angle_beta   90.00
_cell.angle_gamma   90.00
#
_symmetry.space_group_name_H-M   'P 1'
#
loop_
_entity.id
_entity.type
_entity.pdbx_description
1 polymer ?
#
loop_
_entity_poly.entity_id
_entity_poly.type
_entity_poly.pdbx_seq_one_letter_code
_entity_poly.pdbx_strand_id
1 'polypeptide(L)'
;MKKLSLSLVFAIAAVAGFAQDKIPVKAEDYANYSIEMADQFRADGKIYVVVAVMLVIFAVMAVYLIRLEKKASKIEAGLEELKRIRTEENQAV
;
A
#
# COMPACT_ATOMS: atom_id res chain seq x y z
N MET A 1 -1.32 -23.91 -9.00
CA MET A 1 -0.36 -22.79 -8.86
C MET A 1 0.43 -22.51 -10.14
N LYS A 2 1.01 -23.51 -10.84
CA LYS A 2 1.78 -23.31 -12.11
C LYS A 2 1.01 -22.67 -13.29
N LYS A 3 -0.31 -22.86 -13.35
CA LYS A 3 -1.18 -22.27 -14.37
C LYS A 3 -1.61 -20.83 -14.07
N LEU A 4 -1.60 -20.44 -12.79
CA LEU A 4 -1.83 -19.06 -12.37
C LEU A 4 -0.60 -18.19 -12.64
N SER A 5 0.61 -18.75 -12.45
CA SER A 5 1.85 -18.05 -12.76
C SER A 5 2.03 -17.80 -14.27
N LEU A 6 1.60 -18.73 -15.12
CA LEU A 6 1.68 -18.56 -16.57
C LEU A 6 0.72 -17.48 -17.09
N SER A 7 -0.50 -17.43 -16.54
CA SER A 7 -1.47 -16.37 -16.86
C SER A 7 -1.00 -14.99 -16.40
N LEU A 8 -0.32 -14.90 -15.25
CA LEU A 8 0.25 -13.64 -14.75
C LEU A 8 1.38 -13.14 -15.66
N VAL A 9 2.28 -14.02 -16.09
CA VAL A 9 3.36 -13.68 -17.02
C VAL A 9 2.80 -13.29 -18.39
N PHE A 10 1.76 -13.97 -18.88
CA PHE A 10 1.09 -13.62 -20.14
C PHE A 10 0.38 -12.26 -20.06
N ALA A 11 -0.25 -11.93 -18.93
CA ALA A 11 -0.85 -10.62 -18.70
C ALA A 11 0.21 -9.50 -18.69
N ILE A 12 1.37 -9.73 -18.05
CA ILE A 12 2.49 -8.78 -18.04
C ILE A 12 3.10 -8.61 -19.45
N ALA A 13 3.20 -9.68 -20.24
CA ALA A 13 3.70 -9.60 -21.61
C ALA A 13 2.72 -8.87 -22.55
N ALA A 14 1.41 -9.07 -22.36
CA ALA A 14 0.38 -8.39 -23.14
C ALA A 14 0.36 -6.87 -22.87
N VAL A 15 0.52 -6.43 -21.62
CA VAL A 15 0.61 -4.98 -21.32
C VAL A 15 1.88 -4.37 -21.92
N ALA A 16 3.01 -5.10 -21.95
CA ALA A 16 4.22 -4.60 -22.61
C ALA A 16 4.07 -4.47 -24.14
N GLY A 17 3.26 -5.33 -24.77
CA GLY A 17 3.02 -5.30 -26.21
C GLY A 17 2.01 -4.25 -26.69
N PHE A 18 1.08 -3.82 -25.83
CA PHE A 18 0.02 -2.86 -26.19
C PHE A 18 0.17 -1.47 -25.54
N ALA A 19 1.18 -1.22 -24.71
CA ALA A 19 1.23 0.01 -23.88
C ALA A 19 2.31 1.06 -24.23
N GLN A 20 3.13 0.91 -25.28
CA GLN A 20 4.05 1.99 -25.63
C GLN A 20 4.46 2.02 -27.09
N ASP A 21 3.56 2.52 -27.95
CA ASP A 21 4.07 3.30 -29.09
C ASP A 21 4.81 4.50 -28.50
N LYS A 22 6.10 4.60 -28.83
CA LYS A 22 7.01 5.60 -28.27
C LYS A 22 6.62 6.98 -28.82
N ILE A 23 5.72 7.68 -28.13
CA ILE A 23 5.39 9.07 -28.43
C ILE A 23 6.65 9.90 -28.10
N PRO A 24 7.29 10.58 -29.07
CA PRO A 24 8.46 11.39 -28.79
C PRO A 24 8.04 12.60 -27.96
N VAL A 25 8.58 12.72 -26.75
CA VAL A 25 8.33 13.87 -25.87
C VAL A 25 9.00 15.10 -26.48
N LYS A 26 8.21 16.02 -27.02
CA LYS A 26 8.63 17.30 -27.60
C LYS A 26 8.75 18.34 -26.51
N ALA A 27 9.51 19.42 -26.78
CA ALA A 27 9.65 20.54 -25.84
C ALA A 27 8.30 21.16 -25.43
N GLU A 28 7.31 21.09 -26.32
CA GLU A 28 5.93 21.56 -26.12
C GLU A 28 5.15 20.73 -25.10
N ASP A 29 5.50 19.44 -24.91
CA ASP A 29 4.80 18.54 -23.97
C ASP A 29 5.09 18.91 -22.51
N TYR A 30 6.26 19.51 -22.24
CA TYR A 30 6.62 20.00 -20.90
C TYR A 30 5.89 21.30 -20.52
N ALA A 31 5.36 22.03 -21.50
CA ALA A 31 4.56 23.24 -21.28
C ALA A 31 3.06 22.93 -21.17
N ASN A 32 2.67 21.67 -21.39
CA ASN A 32 1.28 21.25 -21.45
C ASN A 32 0.78 20.86 -20.04
N TYR A 33 0.33 21.85 -19.27
CA TYR A 33 -0.26 21.62 -17.94
C TYR A 33 -1.68 21.03 -17.99
N SER A 34 -2.32 21.07 -19.16
CA SER A 34 -3.63 20.45 -19.41
C SER A 34 -3.44 18.99 -19.78
N ILE A 35 -3.48 18.11 -18.78
CA ILE A 35 -3.66 16.68 -19.03
C ILE A 35 -5.14 16.49 -19.33
N GLU A 36 -5.48 16.36 -20.61
CA GLU A 36 -6.86 16.23 -21.11
C GLU A 36 -7.65 15.10 -20.41
N MET A 37 -6.95 14.02 -20.01
CA MET A 37 -7.53 12.92 -19.23
C MET A 37 -7.90 13.30 -17.79
N ALA A 38 -7.16 14.21 -17.16
CA ALA A 38 -7.46 14.69 -15.81
C ALA A 38 -8.65 15.67 -15.82
N ASP A 39 -8.74 16.49 -16.86
CA ASP A 39 -9.87 17.42 -17.05
C ASP A 39 -11.17 16.67 -17.32
N GLN A 40 -11.12 15.56 -18.06
CA GLN A 40 -12.29 14.70 -18.29
C GLN A 40 -12.77 14.00 -17.01
N PHE A 41 -11.85 13.49 -16.16
CA PHE A 41 -12.24 12.93 -14.86
C PHE A 41 -12.83 13.98 -13.90
N ARG A 42 -12.42 15.24 -14.05
CA ARG A 42 -12.95 16.38 -13.29
C ARG A 42 -14.32 16.82 -13.82
N ALA A 43 -14.49 16.87 -15.15
CA ALA A 43 -15.74 17.19 -15.83
C ALA A 43 -16.84 16.14 -15.59
N ASP A 44 -16.47 14.86 -15.59
CA ASP A 44 -17.36 13.74 -15.27
C ASP A 44 -17.71 13.65 -13.77
N GLY A 45 -17.11 14.48 -12.92
CA GLY A 45 -17.30 14.45 -11.47
C GLY A 45 -16.75 13.18 -10.79
N LYS A 46 -15.87 12.40 -11.44
CA LYS A 46 -15.37 11.12 -10.93
C LYS A 46 -14.16 11.24 -10.00
N ILE A 47 -13.69 12.46 -9.72
CA ILE A 47 -12.59 12.72 -8.77
C ILE A 47 -12.86 12.17 -7.35
N TYR A 48 -14.13 12.01 -6.97
CA TYR A 48 -14.50 11.40 -5.68
C TYR A 48 -13.96 9.99 -5.51
N VAL A 49 -13.76 9.23 -6.60
CA VAL A 49 -13.18 7.88 -6.54
C VAL A 49 -11.74 7.96 -6.04
N VAL A 50 -10.96 8.94 -6.51
CA VAL A 50 -9.55 9.12 -6.11
C VAL A 50 -9.47 9.51 -4.63
N VAL A 51 -10.33 10.44 -4.20
CA VAL A 51 -10.40 10.86 -2.79
C VAL A 51 -10.81 9.69 -1.89
N ALA A 52 -11.80 8.89 -2.31
CA ALA A 52 -12.23 7.70 -1.59
C ALA A 52 -11.09 6.68 -1.44
N VAL A 53 -10.32 6.42 -2.51
CA VAL A 53 -9.16 5.52 -2.45
C VAL A 53 -8.08 6.07 -1.50
N MET A 54 -7.80 7.38 -1.54
CA MET A 54 -6.85 8.01 -0.61
C MET A 54 -7.29 7.83 0.86
N LEU A 55 -8.57 8.06 1.15
CA LEU A 55 -9.12 7.88 2.50
C LEU A 55 -9.05 6.42 2.96
N VAL A 56 -9.30 5.46 2.08
CA VAL A 56 -9.19 4.03 2.38
C VAL A 56 -7.74 3.67 2.74
N ILE A 57 -6.75 4.12 1.96
CA ILE A 57 -5.33 3.87 2.25
C ILE A 57 -4.97 4.44 3.62
N PHE A 58 -5.37 5.69 3.90
CA PHE A 58 -5.13 6.33 5.19
C PHE A 58 -5.77 5.57 6.35
N ALA A 59 -7.03 5.15 6.19
CA ALA A 59 -7.75 4.40 7.21
C ALA A 59 -7.08 3.05 7.48
N VAL A 60 -6.70 2.30 6.43
CA VAL A 60 -5.99 1.02 6.56
C VAL A 60 -4.67 1.20 7.30
N MET A 61 -3.90 2.22 6.94
CA MET A 61 -2.62 2.52 7.59
C MET A 61 -2.81 2.86 9.08
N ALA A 62 -3.73 3.76 9.40
CA ALA A 62 -4.02 4.15 10.78
C ALA A 62 -4.48 2.95 11.63
N VAL A 63 -5.42 2.15 11.11
CA VAL A 63 -5.92 0.96 11.77
C VAL A 63 -4.82 -0.08 11.98
N TYR A 64 -3.93 -0.24 10.99
CA TYR A 64 -2.80 -1.17 11.09
C TYR A 64 -1.84 -0.77 12.22
N LEU A 65 -1.47 0.51 12.30
CA LEU A 65 -0.59 1.02 13.35
C LEU A 65 -1.18 0.82 14.75
N ILE A 66 -2.45 1.17 14.95
CA ILE A 66 -3.15 0.98 16.24
C ILE A 66 -3.16 -0.52 16.62
N ARG A 67 -3.37 -1.42 15.66
CA ARG A 67 -3.33 -2.85 15.93
C ARG A 67 -1.93 -3.35 16.26
N LEU A 68 -0.90 -2.78 15.64
CA LEU A 68 0.49 -3.14 15.90
C LEU A 68 0.89 -2.75 17.32
N GLU A 69 0.58 -1.52 17.73
CA GLU A 69 0.87 -1.00 19.07
C GLU A 69 0.20 -1.85 20.17
N LYS A 70 -1.08 -2.20 19.99
CA LYS A 70 -1.80 -3.09 20.92
C LYS A 70 -1.18 -4.47 21.04
N LYS A 71 -0.63 -5.02 19.95
CA LYS A 71 0.05 -6.32 19.97
C LYS A 71 1.41 -6.23 20.66
N ALA A 72 2.16 -5.17 20.37
CA ALA A 72 3.45 -4.93 21.01
C ALA A 72 3.30 -4.79 22.53
N SER A 73 2.35 -3.98 22.99
CA SER A 73 2.08 -3.78 24.42
C SER A 73 1.69 -5.09 25.14
N LYS A 74 0.90 -5.96 24.50
CA LYS A 74 0.58 -7.28 25.08
C LYS A 74 1.80 -8.19 25.21
N ILE A 75 2.69 -8.17 24.22
CA ILE A 75 3.93 -8.95 24.23
C ILE A 75 4.85 -8.44 25.35
N GLU A 76 4.99 -7.13 25.48
CA GLU A 76 5.78 -6.50 26.55
C GLU A 76 5.25 -6.86 27.95
N ALA A 77 3.93 -6.80 28.14
CA ALA A 77 3.32 -7.17 29.42
C ALA A 77 3.62 -8.62 29.83
N GLY A 78 3.47 -9.58 28.91
CA GLY A 78 3.80 -10.98 29.18
C GLY A 78 5.30 -11.19 29.43
N LEU A 79 6.16 -10.42 28.77
CA LEU A 79 7.61 -10.48 29.00
C LEU A 79 7.99 -10.00 30.41
N GLU A 80 7.35 -8.94 30.90
CA GLU A 80 7.58 -8.43 32.26
C GLU A 80 7.12 -9.41 33.34
N GLU A 81 6.01 -10.12 33.13
CA GLU A 81 5.55 -11.19 34.02
C GLU A 81 6.57 -12.34 34.10
N LEU A 82 7.08 -12.80 32.96
CA LEU A 82 8.11 -13.85 32.91
C LEU A 82 9.43 -13.43 33.56
N LYS A 83 9.83 -12.16 33.40
CA LYS A 83 11.02 -11.62 34.09
C LYS A 83 10.85 -11.65 35.61
N ARG A 84 9.68 -11.27 36.13
CA ARG A 84 9.39 -11.30 37.57
C ARG A 84 9.49 -12.70 38.14
N ILE A 85 8.84 -13.68 37.50
CA ILE A 85 8.88 -15.08 37.95
C ILE A 85 10.33 -15.59 38.01
N ARG A 86 11.14 -15.29 36.98
CA ARG A 86 12.56 -15.70 36.97
C ARG A 86 13.38 -15.03 38.07
N THR A 87 13.10 -13.77 38.39
CA THR A 87 13.79 -13.07 39.48
C THR A 87 13.43 -13.66 40.84
N GLU A 88 12.15 -14.00 41.06
CA GLU A 88 11.70 -14.68 42.28
C GLU A 88 12.32 -16.09 42.42
N GLU A 89 12.36 -16.86 41.33
CA GLU A 89 13.00 -18.19 41.30
C GLU A 89 14.49 -18.12 41.65
N ASN A 90 15.21 -17.14 41.09
CA ASN A 90 16.64 -16.94 41.38
C ASN A 90 16.94 -16.40 42.79
N GLN A 91 15.96 -15.80 43.48
CA GLN A 91 16.12 -15.32 44.85
C GLN A 91 15.78 -16.38 45.91
N ALA A 92 15.05 -17.44 45.53
CA ALA A 92 14.67 -18.53 46.40
C ALA A 92 15.72 -19.66 46.52
N VAL A 93 16.82 -19.56 45.76
CA VAL A 93 17.96 -20.50 45.73
C VAL A 93 19.17 -19.87 46.40
#